data_AF-A0A109UYA9-F1
#
_entry.id   AF-A0A109UYA9-F1
#
_cell.length_a   1.000
_cell.length_b   1.000
_cell.length_c   1.000
_cell.angle_alpha   90.00
_cell.angle_beta   90.00
_cell.angle_gamma   90.00
#
_symmetry.space_group_name_H-M   'P 1'
#
loop_
_entity.id
_entity.type
_entity.pdbx_description
1 polymer ?
#
loop_
_entity_poly.entity_id
_entity_poly.type
_entity_poly.pdbx_seq_one_letter_code
_entity_poly.pdbx_strand_id
1 'polypeptide(L)'
;MQVPAVLKQVFDTFPLATYNNNMPKNDEALKQELQHRTYAFQGAATAKKSVDNPRKLVVHNITTHNNTGAVLSADPWCLFAQLMFCKINSLKLPSSDTSKEPSRSNGAHDTIFVGSHYSSPHEKLPYLVYGSKTQSDRSSISLHKALTYDSASENSVEKMYIALLDTTLNDFYVSQLLFEISDHLLVQLYYPYYKKPSALFDWLVLRPIQLYLIERCDFSLRNMELALLMSSRFMGRKINPTPLTSKLQESGETVLLQFQDLLGSNDYIPTTTEDDQAKASENASPGLLDLKLASYIFCIGLLEGSPLKKFVDENCQQLQQHAERVIAAYV
;
A
#
# COMPACT_ATOMS: atom_id res chain seq x y z
N MET A 1 18.79 24.29 41.80
CA MET A 1 20.18 24.78 41.67
C MET A 1 20.77 24.14 40.41
N GLN A 2 21.20 24.96 39.44
CA GLN A 2 21.87 24.46 38.23
C GLN A 2 23.36 24.31 38.51
N VAL A 3 23.94 23.16 38.13
CA VAL A 3 25.38 22.90 38.28
C VAL A 3 26.13 23.76 37.25
N PRO A 4 27.12 24.57 37.67
CA PRO A 4 27.97 25.33 36.78
C PRO A 4 28.66 24.46 35.72
N ALA A 5 28.71 24.93 34.47
CA ALA A 5 29.25 24.18 33.33
C ALA A 5 30.68 23.65 33.54
N VAL A 6 31.49 24.35 34.31
CA VAL A 6 32.87 23.96 34.65
C VAL A 6 32.93 22.68 35.50
N LEU A 7 31.98 22.50 36.42
CA LEU A 7 31.88 21.26 37.20
C LEU A 7 31.39 20.09 36.34
N LYS A 8 30.61 20.36 35.30
CA LYS A 8 30.15 19.36 34.34
C LYS A 8 31.28 18.82 33.46
N GLN A 9 32.22 19.68 33.05
CA GLN A 9 33.40 19.30 32.26
C GLN A 9 34.31 18.27 32.94
N VAL A 10 34.37 18.28 34.28
CA VAL A 10 35.14 17.30 35.07
C VAL A 10 34.51 15.91 35.02
N PHE A 11 33.20 15.83 34.82
CA PHE A 11 32.49 14.55 34.66
C PHE A 11 32.40 14.11 33.20
N ASP A 12 32.43 15.05 32.25
CA ASP A 12 32.43 14.77 30.81
C ASP A 12 33.76 14.14 30.31
N THR A 13 34.83 14.16 31.12
CA THR A 13 36.08 13.41 30.86
C THR A 13 36.00 11.91 31.17
N PHE A 14 34.87 11.42 31.70
CA PHE A 14 34.62 9.99 31.91
C PHE A 14 33.74 9.44 30.79
N PRO A 15 34.36 9.12 29.65
CA PRO A 15 34.92 7.77 29.47
C PRO A 15 36.43 7.78 29.17
N LEU A 16 37.19 6.93 29.87
CA LEU A 16 38.65 6.79 29.69
C LEU A 16 39.05 6.28 28.29
N ALA A 17 38.15 5.55 27.62
CA ALA A 17 38.27 5.15 26.23
C ALA A 17 36.86 4.97 25.63
N THR A 18 36.64 5.52 24.44
CA THR A 18 35.47 5.22 23.61
C THR A 18 35.90 4.24 22.53
N TYR A 19 35.41 3.02 22.59
CA TYR A 19 35.62 2.06 21.51
C TYR A 19 34.81 2.50 20.29
N ASN A 20 35.37 2.29 19.09
CA ASN A 20 34.63 2.51 17.86
C ASN A 20 33.37 1.63 17.86
N ASN A 21 32.21 2.24 17.59
CA ASN A 21 30.93 1.53 17.43
C ASN A 21 30.87 0.63 16.17
N ASN A 22 32.01 0.40 15.52
CA ASN A 22 32.16 -0.45 14.35
C ASN A 22 32.30 -1.93 14.75
N MET A 23 31.56 -2.39 15.76
CA MET A 23 31.31 -3.83 15.83
C MET A 23 30.49 -4.20 14.59
N PRO A 24 31.01 -5.06 13.69
CA PRO A 24 30.24 -5.47 12.53
C PRO A 24 29.00 -6.19 13.03
N LYS A 25 27.84 -5.54 12.93
CA LYS A 25 26.52 -6.19 13.08
C LYS A 25 26.29 -7.08 11.86
N ASN A 26 27.08 -8.14 11.72
CA ASN A 26 26.94 -9.14 10.67
C ASN A 26 26.02 -10.25 11.18
N ASP A 27 24.72 -9.95 11.22
CA ASP A 27 23.72 -11.00 11.26
C ASP A 27 23.34 -11.35 9.81
N GLU A 28 23.98 -12.39 9.28
CA GLU A 28 23.71 -12.85 7.91
C GLU A 28 22.28 -13.38 7.75
N ALA A 29 21.67 -13.92 8.82
CA ALA A 29 20.27 -14.37 8.76
C ALA A 29 19.32 -13.18 8.61
N LEU A 30 19.54 -12.12 9.39
CA LEU A 30 18.79 -10.87 9.25
C LEU A 30 18.98 -10.25 7.86
N LYS A 31 20.20 -10.23 7.32
CA LYS A 31 20.46 -9.72 5.97
C LYS A 31 19.70 -10.52 4.91
N GLN A 32 19.73 -11.84 4.98
CA GLN A 32 18.99 -12.70 4.06
C GLN A 32 17.49 -12.45 4.17
N GLU A 33 16.95 -12.34 5.39
CA GLU A 33 15.54 -12.02 5.60
C GLU A 33 15.15 -10.66 4.99
N LEU A 34 15.96 -9.64 5.21
CA LEU A 34 15.73 -8.31 4.63
C LEU A 34 15.79 -8.36 3.09
N GLN A 35 16.74 -9.09 2.51
CA GLN A 35 16.82 -9.28 1.07
C GLN A 35 15.59 -10.01 0.51
N HIS A 36 15.10 -11.04 1.21
CA HIS A 36 13.90 -11.78 0.80
C HIS A 36 12.61 -10.97 0.84
N ARG A 37 12.57 -9.87 1.60
CA ARG A 37 11.42 -8.98 1.73
C ARG A 37 11.54 -7.70 0.89
N THR A 38 12.64 -7.54 0.14
CA THR A 38 12.96 -6.31 -0.58
C THR A 38 12.87 -6.52 -2.09
N TYR A 39 12.16 -5.63 -2.78
CA TYR A 39 11.99 -5.66 -4.23
C TYR A 39 12.40 -4.32 -4.82
N ALA A 40 13.43 -4.32 -5.67
CA ALA A 40 13.97 -3.08 -6.23
C ALA A 40 13.13 -2.57 -7.40
N PHE A 41 12.80 -1.28 -7.39
CA PHE A 41 12.24 -0.62 -8.56
C PHE A 41 13.28 -0.57 -9.69
N GLN A 42 12.81 -0.50 -10.93
CA GLN A 42 13.65 -0.46 -12.13
C GLN A 42 13.65 0.94 -12.78
N GLY A 43 14.58 1.20 -13.69
CA GLY A 43 14.61 2.41 -14.54
C GLY A 43 15.83 3.32 -14.33
N ALA A 44 16.18 4.11 -15.35
CA ALA A 44 17.41 4.91 -15.39
C ALA A 44 17.52 5.98 -14.27
N ALA A 45 16.39 6.42 -13.72
CA ALA A 45 16.34 7.36 -12.60
C ALA A 45 16.83 6.76 -11.28
N THR A 46 16.73 5.43 -11.10
CA THR A 46 17.19 4.72 -9.90
C THR A 46 18.70 4.86 -9.68
N ALA A 47 19.50 4.91 -10.74
CA ALA A 47 20.96 4.84 -10.65
C ALA A 47 21.63 6.16 -10.22
N LYS A 48 21.00 7.32 -10.47
CA LYS A 48 21.63 8.65 -10.28
C LYS A 48 21.16 9.42 -9.04
N LYS A 49 19.91 9.25 -8.59
CA LYS A 49 19.34 10.01 -7.45
C LYS A 49 19.32 9.23 -6.12
N SER A 50 19.28 7.90 -6.18
CA SER A 50 19.03 7.06 -5.00
C SER A 50 20.31 6.73 -4.19
N VAL A 51 21.50 6.98 -4.74
CA VAL A 51 22.79 6.72 -4.07
C VAL A 51 22.93 7.52 -2.76
N ASP A 52 22.42 8.75 -2.73
CA ASP A 52 22.56 9.65 -1.58
C ASP A 52 21.41 9.54 -0.55
N ASN A 53 20.24 9.01 -0.96
CA ASN A 53 19.07 8.87 -0.07
C ASN A 53 18.09 7.80 -0.62
N PRO A 54 18.39 6.50 -0.46
CA PRO A 54 17.52 5.45 -0.96
C PRO A 54 16.19 5.45 -0.22
N ARG A 55 15.10 5.25 -0.96
CA ARG A 55 13.76 5.25 -0.37
C ARG A 55 13.19 3.84 -0.37
N LYS A 56 12.54 3.47 0.74
CA LYS A 56 11.86 2.18 0.87
C LYS A 56 10.38 2.38 1.13
N LEU A 57 9.54 1.94 0.20
CA LEU A 57 8.09 1.92 0.38
C LEU A 57 7.70 0.65 1.13
N VAL A 58 7.16 0.80 2.34
CA VAL A 58 6.75 -0.32 3.19
C VAL A 58 5.28 -0.65 2.95
N VAL A 59 5.00 -1.92 2.63
CA VAL A 59 3.68 -2.45 2.26
C VAL A 59 3.37 -3.75 3.01
N HIS A 60 2.09 -4.13 3.09
CA HIS A 60 1.65 -5.32 3.84
C HIS A 60 2.19 -6.62 3.26
N ASN A 61 1.90 -6.86 1.98
CA ASN A 61 2.38 -8.01 1.24
C ASN A 61 2.36 -7.69 -0.25
N ILE A 62 2.94 -8.58 -1.04
CA ILE A 62 3.03 -8.48 -2.50
C ILE A 62 2.49 -9.73 -3.18
N THR A 63 2.14 -9.57 -4.46
CA THR A 63 1.79 -10.64 -5.39
C THR A 63 2.49 -10.39 -6.73
N THR A 64 2.64 -11.44 -7.53
CA THR A 64 3.17 -11.32 -8.90
C THR A 64 2.01 -11.17 -9.87
N HIS A 65 2.06 -10.14 -10.71
CA HIS A 65 1.12 -9.92 -11.78
C HIS A 65 1.30 -10.96 -12.89
N ASN A 66 0.26 -11.75 -13.18
CA ASN A 66 0.37 -12.89 -14.08
C ASN A 66 0.79 -12.51 -15.52
N ASN A 67 0.31 -11.37 -16.02
CA ASN A 67 0.55 -10.98 -17.41
C ASN A 67 1.92 -10.34 -17.64
N THR A 68 2.47 -9.67 -16.62
CA THR A 68 3.68 -8.83 -16.77
C THR A 68 4.86 -9.29 -15.92
N GLY A 69 4.65 -10.21 -14.97
CA GLY A 69 5.67 -10.58 -13.98
C GLY A 69 6.03 -9.47 -13.00
N ALA A 70 5.29 -8.36 -13.00
CA ALA A 70 5.50 -7.24 -12.10
C ALA A 70 5.10 -7.61 -10.66
N VAL A 71 5.86 -7.14 -9.70
CA VAL A 71 5.56 -7.28 -8.28
C VAL A 71 4.65 -6.15 -7.86
N LEU A 72 3.43 -6.49 -7.43
CA LEU A 72 2.40 -5.54 -7.04
C LEU A 72 2.02 -5.74 -5.58
N SER A 73 1.71 -4.65 -4.88
CA SER A 73 1.18 -4.73 -3.53
C SER A 73 -0.21 -5.37 -3.54
N ALA A 74 -0.50 -6.22 -2.54
CA ALA A 74 -1.76 -6.96 -2.46
C ALA A 74 -2.94 -6.14 -1.87
N ASP A 75 -2.68 -4.91 -1.46
CA ASP A 75 -3.66 -4.00 -0.84
C ASP A 75 -3.85 -2.73 -1.71
N PRO A 76 -5.10 -2.25 -1.94
CA PRO A 76 -5.35 -1.15 -2.86
C PRO A 76 -4.61 0.14 -2.49
N TRP A 77 -4.50 0.46 -1.20
CA TRP A 77 -3.82 1.67 -0.74
C TRP A 77 -2.30 1.56 -0.91
N CYS A 78 -1.75 0.39 -0.61
CA CYS A 78 -0.34 0.10 -0.83
C CYS A 78 0.02 0.12 -2.33
N LEU A 79 -0.84 -0.46 -3.18
CA LEU A 79 -0.64 -0.48 -4.63
C LEU A 79 -0.76 0.91 -5.22
N PHE A 80 -1.73 1.70 -4.78
CA PHE A 80 -1.86 3.08 -5.20
C PHE A 80 -0.60 3.90 -4.85
N ALA A 81 -0.10 3.75 -3.61
CA ALA A 81 1.15 4.39 -3.20
C ALA A 81 2.33 3.93 -4.05
N GLN A 82 2.39 2.64 -4.40
CA GLN A 82 3.42 2.07 -5.25
C GLN A 82 3.39 2.66 -6.67
N LEU A 83 2.22 2.74 -7.30
CA LEU A 83 2.05 3.32 -8.63
C LEU A 83 2.34 4.83 -8.62
N MET A 84 1.87 5.54 -7.59
CA MET A 84 2.19 6.96 -7.39
C MET A 84 3.69 7.18 -7.23
N PHE A 85 4.36 6.31 -6.47
CA PHE A 85 5.80 6.35 -6.32
C PHE A 85 6.52 6.13 -7.65
N CYS A 86 5.99 5.24 -8.52
CA CYS A 86 6.48 5.07 -9.88
C CYS A 86 6.29 6.33 -10.73
N LYS A 87 5.09 6.91 -10.74
CA LYS A 87 4.75 8.12 -11.50
C LYS A 87 5.65 9.30 -11.13
N ILE A 88 5.70 9.66 -9.84
CA ILE A 88 6.44 10.84 -9.35
C ILE A 88 7.94 10.73 -9.63
N ASN A 89 8.50 9.52 -9.59
CA ASN A 89 9.93 9.31 -9.68
C ASN A 89 10.39 8.74 -11.03
N SER A 90 9.47 8.60 -11.99
CA SER A 90 9.72 7.96 -13.29
C SER A 90 10.39 6.58 -13.14
N LEU A 91 9.86 5.77 -12.22
CA LEU A 91 10.33 4.42 -11.96
C LEU A 91 9.45 3.39 -12.66
N LYS A 92 10.03 2.21 -12.88
CA LYS A 92 9.33 1.00 -13.32
C LYS A 92 9.13 0.06 -12.14
N LEU A 93 8.04 -0.68 -12.17
CA LEU A 93 7.66 -1.67 -11.17
C LEU A 93 8.77 -2.73 -11.02
N PRO A 94 8.97 -3.29 -9.81
CA PRO A 94 9.87 -4.42 -9.65
C PRO A 94 9.35 -5.63 -10.43
N SER A 95 10.23 -6.50 -10.91
CA SER A 95 9.86 -7.78 -11.52
C SER A 95 10.33 -8.94 -10.65
N SER A 96 9.55 -10.03 -10.63
CA SER A 96 9.89 -11.27 -9.92
C SER A 96 11.23 -11.85 -10.36
N ASP A 97 11.60 -11.64 -11.63
CA ASP A 97 12.80 -12.22 -12.24
C ASP A 97 14.07 -11.44 -11.88
N THR A 98 13.91 -10.16 -11.49
CA THR A 98 14.99 -9.27 -11.03
C THR A 98 15.14 -9.23 -9.50
N SER A 99 14.39 -10.06 -8.76
CA SER A 99 14.17 -9.95 -7.31
C SER A 99 15.33 -10.37 -6.40
N LYS A 100 16.57 -10.30 -6.86
CA LYS A 100 17.74 -10.47 -6.01
C LYS A 100 18.61 -9.27 -6.28
N GLU A 101 18.85 -8.43 -5.26
CA GLU A 101 19.79 -7.32 -5.37
C GLU A 101 20.98 -7.73 -6.25
N PRO A 102 21.33 -6.95 -7.29
CA PRO A 102 22.54 -7.24 -8.03
C PRO A 102 23.68 -7.26 -7.02
N SER A 103 24.35 -8.40 -6.93
CA SER A 103 25.50 -8.69 -6.11
C SER A 103 26.38 -7.45 -5.88
N ARG A 104 26.30 -6.85 -4.68
CA ARG A 104 27.29 -5.97 -4.02
C ARG A 104 27.96 -4.84 -4.85
N SER A 105 27.49 -4.47 -6.04
CA SER A 105 28.30 -3.61 -6.93
C SER A 105 27.59 -2.46 -7.65
N ASN A 106 26.26 -2.32 -7.60
CA ASN A 106 25.60 -1.17 -8.23
C ASN A 106 24.52 -0.59 -7.32
N GLY A 107 24.77 0.62 -6.80
CA GLY A 107 23.77 1.61 -6.37
C GLY A 107 22.85 1.27 -5.19
N ALA A 108 22.63 2.24 -4.30
CA ALA A 108 21.44 2.20 -3.46
C ALA A 108 20.23 2.47 -4.36
N HIS A 109 19.29 1.52 -4.47
CA HIS A 109 18.08 1.66 -5.29
C HIS A 109 16.87 1.99 -4.42
N ASP A 110 15.85 2.63 -5.01
CA ASP A 110 14.54 2.71 -4.39
C ASP A 110 13.91 1.31 -4.37
N THR A 111 13.28 0.93 -3.26
CA THR A 111 12.74 -0.43 -3.09
C THR A 111 11.35 -0.44 -2.47
N ILE A 112 10.64 -1.55 -2.69
CA ILE A 112 9.49 -1.98 -1.90
C ILE A 112 10.00 -2.90 -0.80
N PHE A 113 9.48 -2.74 0.41
CA PHE A 113 9.77 -3.60 1.53
C PHE A 113 8.48 -4.18 2.10
N VAL A 114 8.41 -5.50 2.22
CA VAL A 114 7.28 -6.21 2.82
C VAL A 114 7.44 -6.19 4.35
N GLY A 115 6.56 -5.44 5.01
CA GLY A 115 6.62 -5.16 6.44
C GLY A 115 5.29 -5.36 7.16
N SER A 116 5.35 -5.31 8.48
CA SER A 116 4.14 -5.32 9.32
C SER A 116 3.67 -3.89 9.59
N HIS A 117 2.37 -3.67 9.75
CA HIS A 117 1.84 -2.36 10.14
C HIS A 117 2.42 -1.85 11.47
N TYR A 118 2.84 -2.74 12.38
CA TYR A 118 3.55 -2.40 13.63
C TYR A 118 4.92 -1.73 13.42
N SER A 119 5.47 -1.76 12.21
CA SER A 119 6.71 -1.04 11.90
C SER A 119 6.50 0.47 11.67
N SER A 120 5.25 0.91 11.57
CA SER A 120 4.87 2.31 11.43
C SER A 120 4.52 2.92 12.80
N PRO A 121 4.96 4.16 13.11
CA PRO A 121 4.59 4.85 14.36
C PRO A 121 3.08 5.02 14.59
N HIS A 122 2.28 4.95 13.52
CA HIS A 122 0.81 5.06 13.57
C HIS A 122 0.11 3.75 13.27
N GLU A 123 0.85 2.64 13.24
CA GLU A 123 0.30 1.32 12.93
C GLU A 123 -0.43 1.28 11.57
N LYS A 124 -0.01 2.15 10.64
CA LYS A 124 -0.62 2.31 9.31
C LYS A 124 0.41 2.12 8.20
N LEU A 125 0.08 1.26 7.24
CA LEU A 125 0.73 1.15 5.93
C LEU A 125 -0.20 1.71 4.84
N PRO A 126 0.33 2.19 3.70
CA PRO A 126 1.75 2.26 3.36
C PRO A 126 2.49 3.42 4.05
N TYR A 127 3.82 3.32 4.18
CA TYR A 127 4.69 4.45 4.56
C TYR A 127 6.05 4.38 3.86
N LEU A 128 6.74 5.51 3.76
CA LEU A 128 8.06 5.60 3.12
C LEU A 128 9.17 5.66 4.17
N VAL A 129 10.33 5.09 3.89
CA VAL A 129 11.55 5.26 4.72
C VAL A 129 12.62 5.90 3.87
N TYR A 130 13.25 6.95 4.37
CA TYR A 130 14.35 7.64 3.71
C TYR A 130 15.69 7.21 4.34
N GLY A 131 16.68 6.89 3.51
CA GLY A 131 18.02 6.55 3.95
C GLY A 131 18.86 7.78 4.29
N SER A 132 18.79 8.29 5.53
CA SER A 132 19.81 9.20 6.08
C SER A 132 19.93 9.07 7.61
N LYS A 133 21.12 9.39 8.15
CA LYS A 133 21.50 9.34 9.57
C LYS A 133 20.79 10.38 10.46
N THR A 134 19.99 11.28 9.89
CA THR A 134 19.32 12.36 10.63
C THR A 134 17.82 12.39 10.30
N GLN A 135 17.00 12.17 11.33
CA GLN A 135 15.53 12.23 11.37
C GLN A 135 14.73 11.15 10.62
N SER A 136 14.31 10.11 11.37
CA SER A 136 13.43 9.02 10.94
C SER A 136 11.93 9.31 11.04
N ASP A 137 11.48 10.47 11.51
CA ASP A 137 10.12 10.57 12.07
C ASP A 137 9.08 11.29 11.18
N ARG A 138 9.40 11.63 9.92
CA ARG A 138 8.53 12.49 9.08
C ARG A 138 7.69 11.81 8.00
N SER A 139 7.73 10.49 7.84
CA SER A 139 7.37 9.87 6.56
C SER A 139 6.03 9.11 6.47
N SER A 140 5.43 8.66 7.57
CA SER A 140 4.16 7.91 7.53
C SER A 140 2.92 8.81 7.47
N ILE A 141 2.85 9.85 8.31
CA ILE A 141 1.74 10.83 8.30
C ILE A 141 1.69 11.59 6.97
N SER A 142 2.86 11.93 6.41
CA SER A 142 2.93 12.72 5.17
C SER A 142 2.46 11.94 3.97
N LEU A 143 2.79 10.64 3.86
CA LEU A 143 2.35 9.81 2.75
C LEU A 143 0.84 9.55 2.79
N HIS A 144 0.29 9.16 3.95
CA HIS A 144 -1.16 8.93 4.04
C HIS A 144 -1.96 10.20 3.74
N LYS A 145 -1.52 11.37 4.23
CA LYS A 145 -2.16 12.65 3.88
C LYS A 145 -2.01 12.99 2.39
N ALA A 146 -0.84 12.76 1.81
CA ALA A 146 -0.59 13.01 0.39
C ALA A 146 -1.39 12.09 -0.54
N LEU A 147 -1.75 10.89 -0.07
CA LEU A 147 -2.55 9.91 -0.81
C LEU A 147 -4.06 10.07 -0.61
N THR A 148 -4.51 10.87 0.34
CA THR A 148 -5.93 11.21 0.52
C THR A 148 -6.35 12.29 -0.47
N TYR A 149 -7.62 12.22 -0.92
CA TYR A 149 -8.22 13.16 -1.88
C TYR A 149 -7.98 14.65 -1.60
N ASP A 150 -7.90 15.08 -0.34
CA ASP A 150 -7.67 16.49 0.03
C ASP A 150 -6.39 17.08 -0.56
N SER A 151 -5.32 16.28 -0.62
CA SER A 151 -3.98 16.73 -1.02
C SER A 151 -3.60 16.33 -2.45
N ALA A 152 -4.34 15.39 -3.04
CA ALA A 152 -3.83 14.61 -4.14
C ALA A 152 -4.17 15.19 -5.53
N SER A 153 -5.29 15.91 -5.67
CA SER A 153 -5.68 16.58 -6.93
C SER A 153 -6.11 18.03 -6.70
N GLU A 154 -5.82 18.91 -7.65
CA GLU A 154 -6.35 20.29 -7.66
C GLU A 154 -7.76 20.35 -8.29
N ASN A 155 -8.12 19.35 -9.11
CA ASN A 155 -9.43 19.28 -9.75
C ASN A 155 -10.50 18.77 -8.77
N SER A 156 -11.53 19.59 -8.53
CA SER A 156 -12.62 19.27 -7.61
C SER A 156 -13.44 18.06 -8.02
N VAL A 157 -13.61 17.82 -9.32
CA VAL A 157 -14.34 16.66 -9.85
C VAL A 157 -13.55 15.37 -9.60
N GLU A 158 -12.24 15.38 -9.89
CA GLU A 158 -11.36 14.25 -9.61
C GLU A 158 -11.29 13.95 -8.11
N LYS A 159 -11.21 14.98 -7.27
CA LYS A 159 -11.29 14.84 -5.80
C LYS A 159 -12.56 14.14 -5.34
N MET A 160 -13.72 14.48 -5.92
CA MET A 160 -14.99 13.85 -5.59
C MET A 160 -15.00 12.36 -5.94
N TYR A 161 -14.47 11.99 -7.11
CA TYR A 161 -14.35 10.59 -7.51
C TYR A 161 -13.36 9.81 -6.64
N ILE A 162 -12.22 10.39 -6.28
CA ILE A 162 -11.27 9.75 -5.36
C ILE A 162 -11.91 9.58 -3.98
N ALA A 163 -12.65 10.57 -3.48
CA ALA A 163 -13.38 10.45 -2.23
C ALA A 163 -14.42 9.32 -2.26
N LEU A 164 -15.11 9.12 -3.40
CA LEU A 164 -16.05 8.02 -3.60
C LEU A 164 -15.36 6.65 -3.55
N LEU A 165 -14.14 6.53 -4.11
CA LEU A 165 -13.32 5.33 -3.99
C LEU A 165 -12.84 5.09 -2.56
N ASP A 166 -12.33 6.14 -1.89
CA ASP A 166 -11.77 6.08 -0.52
C ASP A 166 -12.83 5.81 0.56
N THR A 167 -14.10 6.05 0.25
CA THR A 167 -15.23 5.84 1.18
C THR A 167 -16.08 4.66 0.75
N THR A 168 -16.96 4.81 -0.24
CA THR A 168 -17.95 3.79 -0.60
C THR A 168 -17.31 2.50 -1.09
N LEU A 169 -16.38 2.58 -2.07
CA LEU A 169 -15.74 1.36 -2.59
C LEU A 169 -14.81 0.74 -1.54
N ASN A 170 -14.08 1.56 -0.78
CA ASN A 170 -13.24 1.09 0.31
C ASN A 170 -14.03 0.36 1.39
N ASP A 171 -15.18 0.90 1.79
CA ASP A 171 -16.03 0.29 2.82
C ASP A 171 -16.60 -1.05 2.33
N PHE A 172 -17.01 -1.11 1.07
CA PHE A 172 -17.42 -2.38 0.46
C PHE A 172 -16.26 -3.38 0.44
N TYR A 173 -15.08 -2.98 -0.05
CA TYR A 173 -13.88 -3.83 -0.09
C TYR A 173 -13.49 -4.36 1.31
N VAL A 174 -13.45 -3.49 2.33
CA VAL A 174 -13.15 -3.87 3.72
C VAL A 174 -14.23 -4.80 4.28
N SER A 175 -15.51 -4.58 3.95
CA SER A 175 -16.57 -5.49 4.38
C SER A 175 -16.39 -6.91 3.82
N GLN A 176 -15.95 -7.03 2.56
CA GLN A 176 -15.66 -8.33 1.94
C GLN A 176 -14.48 -9.02 2.63
N LEU A 177 -13.42 -8.26 2.94
CA LEU A 177 -12.26 -8.76 3.68
C LEU A 177 -12.62 -9.30 5.08
N LEU A 178 -13.54 -8.63 5.78
CA LEU A 178 -13.88 -8.97 7.16
C LEU A 178 -14.93 -10.09 7.28
N PHE A 179 -15.86 -10.18 6.34
CA PHE A 179 -17.06 -11.02 6.48
C PHE A 179 -17.24 -12.11 5.42
N GLU A 180 -16.72 -11.93 4.19
CA GLU A 180 -17.03 -12.82 3.07
C GLU A 180 -15.87 -13.73 2.66
N ILE A 181 -14.63 -13.24 2.72
CA ILE A 181 -13.47 -14.06 2.35
C ILE A 181 -13.04 -15.02 3.46
N SER A 182 -12.27 -16.04 3.09
CA SER A 182 -11.67 -16.96 4.06
C SER A 182 -10.58 -16.26 4.91
N ASP A 183 -10.50 -16.63 6.19
CA ASP A 183 -9.49 -16.14 7.12
C ASP A 183 -8.06 -16.38 6.60
N HIS A 184 -7.84 -17.52 5.94
CA HIS A 184 -6.56 -17.86 5.30
C HIS A 184 -6.19 -16.86 4.20
N LEU A 185 -7.13 -16.54 3.30
CA LEU A 185 -6.89 -15.57 2.23
C LEU A 185 -6.61 -14.18 2.82
N LEU A 186 -7.33 -13.79 3.88
CA LEU A 186 -7.10 -12.53 4.57
C LEU A 186 -5.67 -12.45 5.12
N VAL A 187 -5.21 -13.49 5.81
CA VAL A 187 -3.83 -13.59 6.33
C VAL A 187 -2.83 -13.58 5.18
N GLN A 188 -3.09 -14.29 4.09
CA GLN A 188 -2.22 -14.28 2.91
C GLN A 188 -2.04 -12.88 2.31
N LEU A 189 -3.09 -12.06 2.26
CA LEU A 189 -3.03 -10.72 1.67
C LEU A 189 -2.37 -9.68 2.60
N TYR A 190 -2.58 -9.78 3.91
CA TYR A 190 -2.18 -8.74 4.87
C TYR A 190 -1.04 -9.12 5.81
N TYR A 191 -0.68 -10.40 5.92
CA TYR A 191 0.46 -10.82 6.72
C TYR A 191 1.74 -10.86 5.87
N PRO A 192 2.82 -10.18 6.29
CA PRO A 192 4.06 -10.18 5.56
C PRO A 192 4.66 -11.58 5.48
N TYR A 193 4.96 -12.04 4.26
CA TYR A 193 5.71 -13.28 4.01
C TYR A 193 5.03 -14.56 4.52
N TYR A 194 3.71 -14.64 4.33
CA TYR A 194 2.92 -15.84 4.58
C TYR A 194 3.31 -16.97 3.61
N LYS A 195 4.06 -17.97 4.10
CA LYS A 195 4.61 -19.05 3.26
C LYS A 195 3.78 -20.31 3.21
N LYS A 196 3.11 -20.67 4.32
CA LYS A 196 2.38 -21.93 4.45
C LYS A 196 1.14 -21.77 5.32
N PRO A 197 0.01 -22.34 4.89
CA PRO A 197 -1.19 -22.44 5.73
C PRO A 197 -0.88 -23.08 7.07
N SER A 198 -1.27 -22.43 8.15
CA SER A 198 -1.27 -23.01 9.49
C SER A 198 -2.43 -22.45 10.27
N ALA A 199 -3.44 -23.29 10.52
CA ALA A 199 -4.68 -22.86 11.18
C ALA A 199 -4.43 -22.20 12.56
N LEU A 200 -3.44 -22.69 13.32
CA LEU A 200 -3.07 -22.09 14.61
C LEU A 200 -2.45 -20.70 14.44
N PHE A 201 -1.60 -20.55 13.42
CA PHE A 201 -0.95 -19.27 13.13
C PHE A 201 -1.96 -18.26 12.61
N ASP A 202 -2.80 -18.67 11.66
CA ASP A 202 -3.85 -17.85 11.09
C ASP A 202 -4.74 -17.33 12.21
N TRP A 203 -5.21 -18.22 13.10
CA TRP A 203 -6.02 -17.84 14.24
C TRP A 203 -5.35 -16.79 15.16
N LEU A 204 -4.04 -16.91 15.42
CA LEU A 204 -3.31 -15.96 16.26
C LEU A 204 -3.18 -14.57 15.63
N VAL A 205 -2.98 -14.52 14.31
CA VAL A 205 -2.65 -13.27 13.60
C VAL A 205 -3.88 -12.59 13.00
N LEU A 206 -4.96 -13.34 12.80
CA LEU A 206 -6.20 -12.88 12.20
C LEU A 206 -6.80 -11.68 12.94
N ARG A 207 -6.89 -11.76 14.27
CA ARG A 207 -7.51 -10.71 15.09
C ARG A 207 -6.78 -9.36 14.96
N PRO A 208 -5.45 -9.28 15.11
CA PRO A 208 -4.68 -8.08 14.80
C PRO A 208 -4.98 -7.48 13.42
N ILE A 209 -5.03 -8.30 12.38
CA ILE A 209 -5.29 -7.85 11.00
C ILE A 209 -6.70 -7.27 10.89
N GLN A 210 -7.70 -7.94 11.47
CA GLN A 210 -9.09 -7.49 11.43
C GLN A 210 -9.28 -6.18 12.19
N LEU A 211 -8.67 -6.02 13.37
CA LEU A 211 -8.70 -4.75 14.11
C LEU A 211 -8.04 -3.62 13.32
N TYR A 212 -6.89 -3.89 12.71
CA TYR A 212 -6.22 -2.94 11.83
C TYR A 212 -7.14 -2.48 10.68
N LEU A 213 -7.82 -3.41 10.01
CA LEU A 213 -8.73 -3.11 8.90
C LEU A 213 -9.95 -2.28 9.33
N ILE A 214 -10.50 -2.55 10.51
CA ILE A 214 -11.65 -1.80 11.08
C ILE A 214 -11.28 -0.33 11.35
N GLU A 215 -10.07 -0.08 11.85
CA GLU A 215 -9.62 1.30 12.15
C GLU A 215 -9.07 2.02 10.91
N ARG A 216 -8.88 1.31 9.80
CA ARG A 216 -8.32 1.87 8.59
C ARG A 216 -9.35 2.74 7.86
N CYS A 217 -8.88 3.89 7.38
CA CYS A 217 -9.68 4.85 6.62
C CYS A 217 -11.00 5.22 7.34
N ASP A 218 -11.03 5.24 8.67
CA ASP A 218 -12.23 5.57 9.47
C ASP A 218 -13.43 4.65 9.18
N PHE A 219 -13.19 3.39 8.78
CA PHE A 219 -14.24 2.41 8.55
C PHE A 219 -15.10 2.20 9.81
N SER A 220 -14.47 2.13 10.99
CA SER A 220 -15.15 2.03 12.29
C SER A 220 -16.09 3.20 12.57
N LEU A 221 -15.78 4.40 12.09
CA LEU A 221 -16.61 5.59 12.27
C LEU A 221 -17.80 5.62 11.32
N ARG A 222 -17.61 5.23 10.05
CA ARG A 222 -18.71 5.18 9.07
C ARG A 222 -19.61 3.97 9.25
N ASN A 223 -19.05 2.84 9.65
CA ASN A 223 -19.71 1.54 9.74
C ASN A 223 -19.66 0.99 11.18
N MET A 224 -20.06 1.83 12.14
CA MET A 224 -19.97 1.52 13.58
C MET A 224 -20.65 0.19 13.95
N GLU A 225 -21.81 -0.11 13.37
CA GLU A 225 -22.52 -1.37 13.64
C GLU A 225 -21.70 -2.58 13.16
N LEU A 226 -21.12 -2.54 11.95
CA LEU A 226 -20.26 -3.60 11.44
C LEU A 226 -19.00 -3.78 12.28
N ALA A 227 -18.38 -2.67 12.73
CA ALA A 227 -17.22 -2.72 13.62
C ALA A 227 -17.54 -3.35 14.97
N LEU A 228 -18.71 -3.04 15.54
CA LEU A 228 -19.21 -3.67 16.77
C LEU A 228 -19.53 -5.15 16.56
N LEU A 229 -20.15 -5.51 15.43
CA LEU A 229 -20.41 -6.91 15.08
C LEU A 229 -19.10 -7.70 15.01
N MET A 230 -18.08 -7.13 14.38
CA MET A 230 -16.78 -7.78 14.28
C MET A 230 -16.12 -7.96 15.65
N SER A 231 -16.20 -6.93 16.50
CA SER A 231 -15.76 -7.00 17.89
C SER A 231 -16.52 -8.08 18.70
N SER A 232 -17.82 -8.26 18.41
CA SER A 232 -18.66 -9.27 19.07
C SER A 232 -18.41 -10.70 18.58
N ARG A 233 -17.98 -10.88 17.32
CA ARG A 233 -17.55 -12.17 16.76
C ARG A 233 -16.36 -12.73 17.55
N PHE A 234 -15.47 -11.86 18.05
CA PHE A 234 -14.39 -12.26 18.96
C PHE A 234 -14.88 -12.82 20.30
N MET A 235 -16.09 -12.45 20.73
CA MET A 235 -16.72 -12.96 21.94
C MET A 235 -17.57 -14.22 21.69
N GLY A 236 -17.50 -14.80 20.48
CA GLY A 236 -18.23 -16.02 20.12
C GLY A 236 -19.71 -15.79 19.79
N ARG A 237 -20.17 -14.56 19.63
CA ARG A 237 -21.55 -14.27 19.21
C ARG A 237 -21.68 -14.44 17.70
N LYS A 238 -22.61 -15.31 17.28
CA LYS A 238 -23.00 -15.46 15.87
C LYS A 238 -24.09 -14.44 15.56
N ILE A 239 -23.72 -13.33 14.94
CA ILE A 239 -24.66 -12.35 14.40
C ILE A 239 -24.51 -12.37 12.88
N ASN A 240 -25.62 -12.34 12.17
CA ASN A 240 -25.61 -12.37 10.71
C ASN A 240 -25.28 -10.97 10.15
N PRO A 241 -24.13 -10.76 9.47
CA PRO A 241 -23.75 -9.44 8.95
C PRO A 241 -24.49 -9.07 7.65
N THR A 242 -25.15 -10.02 6.98
CA THR A 242 -25.76 -9.87 5.65
C THR A 242 -26.60 -8.60 5.42
N PRO A 243 -27.53 -8.18 6.31
CA PRO A 243 -28.38 -7.02 6.02
C PRO A 243 -27.61 -5.68 6.01
N LEU A 244 -26.46 -5.62 6.68
CA LEU A 244 -25.60 -4.44 6.69
C LEU A 244 -24.60 -4.47 5.54
N THR A 245 -24.03 -5.64 5.25
CA THR A 245 -23.11 -5.80 4.12
C THR A 245 -23.81 -5.65 2.78
N SER A 246 -25.11 -6.00 2.67
CA SER A 246 -25.87 -5.84 1.43
C SER A 246 -26.04 -4.38 0.99
N LYS A 247 -26.15 -3.44 1.93
CA LYS A 247 -26.21 -2.00 1.60
C LYS A 247 -24.89 -1.47 1.06
N LEU A 248 -23.78 -1.91 1.65
CA LEU A 248 -22.44 -1.59 1.15
C LEU A 248 -22.20 -2.22 -0.21
N GLN A 249 -22.70 -3.42 -0.43
CA GLN A 249 -22.66 -4.10 -1.72
C GLN A 249 -23.43 -3.32 -2.78
N GLU A 250 -24.70 -3.00 -2.58
CA GLU A 250 -25.50 -2.24 -3.54
C GLU A 250 -24.84 -0.89 -3.90
N SER A 251 -24.36 -0.18 -2.88
CA SER A 251 -23.68 1.11 -3.07
C SER A 251 -22.35 0.94 -3.83
N GLY A 252 -21.54 -0.06 -3.47
CA GLY A 252 -20.25 -0.32 -4.10
C GLY A 252 -20.38 -0.81 -5.54
N GLU A 253 -21.34 -1.69 -5.83
CA GLU A 253 -21.67 -2.14 -7.18
C GLU A 253 -22.14 -0.98 -8.06
N THR A 254 -23.00 -0.11 -7.54
CA THR A 254 -23.44 1.11 -8.23
C THR A 254 -22.25 2.01 -8.58
N VAL A 255 -21.33 2.23 -7.64
CA VAL A 255 -20.12 3.03 -7.88
C VAL A 255 -19.25 2.42 -8.96
N LEU A 256 -19.05 1.10 -8.95
CA LEU A 256 -18.26 0.40 -9.97
C LEU A 256 -18.90 0.54 -11.37
N LEU A 257 -20.22 0.38 -11.48
CA LEU A 257 -20.92 0.58 -12.75
C LEU A 257 -20.79 2.03 -13.24
N GLN A 258 -20.93 3.00 -12.34
CA GLN A 258 -20.73 4.42 -12.69
C GLN A 258 -19.31 4.70 -13.20
N PHE A 259 -18.28 4.10 -12.59
CA PHE A 259 -16.90 4.22 -13.09
C PHE A 259 -16.70 3.52 -14.43
N GLN A 260 -17.37 2.38 -14.65
CA GLN A 260 -17.34 1.71 -15.94
C GLN A 260 -17.98 2.58 -17.03
N ASP A 261 -19.16 3.15 -16.77
CA ASP A 261 -19.83 4.06 -17.70
C ASP A 261 -18.98 5.32 -17.95
N LEU A 262 -18.34 5.85 -16.90
CA LEU A 262 -17.46 7.00 -17.00
C LEU A 262 -16.27 6.72 -17.93
N LEU A 263 -15.62 5.55 -17.81
CA LEU A 263 -14.54 5.13 -18.71
C LEU A 263 -14.98 4.91 -20.17
N GLY A 264 -16.24 4.50 -20.36
CA GLY A 264 -16.84 4.35 -21.69
C GLY A 264 -17.32 5.66 -22.32
N SER A 265 -17.45 6.72 -21.52
CA SER A 265 -17.90 8.04 -21.96
C SER A 265 -16.73 8.93 -22.43
N ASN A 266 -17.00 9.82 -23.38
CA ASN A 266 -16.04 10.86 -23.79
C ASN A 266 -15.77 11.91 -22.68
N ASP A 267 -16.53 11.87 -21.59
CA ASP A 267 -16.41 12.78 -20.44
C ASP A 267 -15.36 12.30 -19.42
N TYR A 268 -14.70 11.16 -19.68
CA TYR A 268 -13.56 10.73 -18.89
C TYR A 268 -12.43 11.75 -19.00
N ILE A 269 -12.20 12.53 -17.94
CA ILE A 269 -11.12 13.51 -17.87
C ILE A 269 -9.80 12.73 -17.80
N PRO A 270 -8.98 12.67 -18.86
CA PRO A 270 -7.63 12.17 -18.73
C PRO A 270 -6.87 13.27 -17.99
N THR A 271 -6.60 13.09 -16.70
CA THR A 271 -5.89 14.09 -15.89
C THR A 271 -4.40 14.10 -16.22
N THR A 272 -4.08 14.59 -17.41
CA THR A 272 -2.78 15.15 -17.75
C THR A 272 -2.69 16.54 -17.14
N THR A 273 -1.73 16.76 -16.25
CA THR A 273 -1.29 18.10 -15.83
C THR A 273 -0.89 18.92 -17.07
N GLU A 274 -0.99 20.25 -17.02
CA GLU A 274 -0.71 21.14 -18.16
C GLU A 274 0.70 20.94 -18.78
N ASP A 275 1.67 20.45 -18.01
CA ASP A 275 3.01 20.07 -18.50
C ASP A 275 3.01 18.81 -19.40
N ASP A 276 2.03 17.92 -19.29
CA ASP A 276 1.90 16.70 -20.09
C ASP A 276 1.18 16.95 -21.43
N GLN A 277 0.42 18.04 -21.56
CA GLN A 277 -0.27 18.39 -22.82
C GLN A 277 0.71 18.74 -23.95
N ALA A 278 1.92 19.20 -23.61
CA ALA A 278 2.98 19.46 -24.59
C ALA A 278 3.56 18.17 -25.23
N LYS A 279 3.19 16.99 -24.73
CA LYS A 279 3.58 15.66 -25.26
C LYS A 279 2.37 14.79 -25.60
N ALA A 280 1.27 15.40 -26.02
CA ALA A 280 0.09 14.70 -26.52
C ALA A 280 0.38 14.00 -27.86
N SER A 281 1.00 12.83 -27.78
CA SER A 281 1.18 11.85 -28.85
C SER A 281 1.11 10.46 -28.21
N GLU A 282 -0.06 9.82 -28.29
CA GLU A 282 -0.32 8.37 -28.07
C GLU A 282 0.11 7.68 -26.75
N ASN A 283 0.84 8.36 -25.85
CA ASN A 283 1.35 7.81 -24.59
C ASN A 283 1.07 8.76 -23.41
N ALA A 284 -0.19 9.17 -23.21
CA ALA A 284 -0.56 9.97 -22.04
C ALA A 284 -0.34 9.15 -20.75
N SER A 285 0.39 9.72 -19.79
CA SER A 285 0.65 9.04 -18.52
C SER A 285 -0.64 8.94 -17.69
N PRO A 286 -0.93 7.81 -17.03
CA PRO A 286 -2.16 7.66 -16.23
C PRO A 286 -2.27 8.73 -15.14
N GLY A 287 -3.44 9.37 -15.04
CA GLY A 287 -3.86 10.33 -14.02
C GLY A 287 -3.98 9.73 -12.63
N LEU A 288 -4.25 10.56 -11.61
CA LEU A 288 -4.31 10.09 -10.22
C LEU A 288 -5.49 9.13 -9.99
N LEU A 289 -6.66 9.50 -10.54
CA LEU A 289 -7.85 8.66 -10.49
C LEU A 289 -7.62 7.31 -11.18
N ASP A 290 -6.94 7.30 -12.33
CA ASP A 290 -6.57 6.06 -13.05
C ASP A 290 -5.77 5.12 -12.15
N LEU A 291 -4.73 5.64 -11.47
CA LEU A 291 -3.89 4.85 -10.57
C LEU A 291 -4.69 4.29 -9.39
N LYS A 292 -5.58 5.10 -8.80
CA LYS A 292 -6.39 4.69 -7.66
C LYS A 292 -7.39 3.61 -8.05
N LEU A 293 -8.09 3.82 -9.16
CA LEU A 293 -9.08 2.88 -9.70
C LEU A 293 -8.42 1.56 -10.09
N ALA A 294 -7.32 1.60 -10.84
CA ALA A 294 -6.54 0.41 -11.19
C ALA A 294 -6.08 -0.38 -9.96
N SER A 295 -5.68 0.32 -8.90
CA SER A 295 -5.27 -0.32 -7.64
C SER A 295 -6.40 -1.09 -6.96
N TYR A 296 -7.61 -0.50 -6.91
CA TYR A 296 -8.79 -1.19 -6.37
C TYR A 296 -9.17 -2.39 -7.22
N ILE A 297 -9.31 -2.21 -8.54
CA ILE A 297 -9.75 -3.27 -9.45
C ILE A 297 -8.78 -4.45 -9.43
N PHE A 298 -7.48 -4.19 -9.45
CA PHE A 298 -6.47 -5.25 -9.34
C PHE A 298 -6.60 -6.03 -8.02
N CYS A 299 -6.65 -5.33 -6.89
CA CYS A 299 -6.75 -5.98 -5.57
C CYS A 299 -8.09 -6.70 -5.36
N ILE A 300 -9.19 -6.22 -5.95
CA ILE A 300 -10.47 -6.94 -5.98
C ILE A 300 -10.31 -8.29 -6.70
N GLY A 301 -9.54 -8.34 -7.78
CA GLY A 301 -9.22 -9.58 -8.50
C GLY A 301 -8.55 -10.64 -7.63
N LEU A 302 -7.90 -10.25 -6.52
CA LEU A 302 -7.26 -11.16 -5.57
C LEU A 302 -8.25 -11.76 -4.54
N LEU A 303 -9.48 -11.23 -4.44
CA LEU A 303 -10.48 -11.65 -3.46
C LEU A 303 -11.25 -12.91 -3.93
N GLU A 304 -10.55 -14.04 -4.05
CA GLU A 304 -11.14 -15.30 -4.49
C GLU A 304 -12.37 -15.71 -3.66
N GLY A 305 -13.45 -16.05 -4.35
CA GLY A 305 -14.72 -16.46 -3.74
C GLY A 305 -15.62 -15.32 -3.27
N SER A 306 -15.13 -14.07 -3.22
CA SER A 306 -15.96 -12.92 -2.80
C SER A 306 -17.04 -12.54 -3.82
N PRO A 307 -18.23 -12.11 -3.36
CA PRO A 307 -19.24 -11.47 -4.20
C PRO A 307 -18.69 -10.30 -5.04
N LEU A 308 -17.85 -9.46 -4.43
CA LEU A 308 -17.27 -8.29 -5.11
C LEU A 308 -16.39 -8.69 -6.31
N LYS A 309 -15.53 -9.71 -6.16
CA LYS A 309 -14.74 -10.20 -7.29
C LYS A 309 -15.63 -10.73 -8.41
N LYS A 310 -16.63 -11.56 -8.07
CA LYS A 310 -17.58 -12.11 -9.06
C LYS A 310 -18.30 -11.01 -9.82
N PHE A 311 -18.77 -9.99 -9.11
CA PHE A 311 -19.43 -8.84 -9.73
C PHE A 311 -18.52 -8.12 -10.72
N VAL A 312 -17.25 -7.89 -10.35
CA VAL A 312 -16.27 -7.24 -11.24
C VAL A 312 -15.96 -8.10 -12.47
N ASP A 313 -15.76 -9.41 -12.28
CA ASP A 313 -15.49 -10.36 -13.37
C ASP A 313 -16.65 -10.44 -14.37
N GLU A 314 -17.90 -10.38 -13.90
CA GLU A 314 -19.10 -10.53 -14.73
C GLU A 314 -19.54 -9.21 -15.39
N ASN A 315 -19.47 -8.10 -14.65
CA ASN A 315 -20.10 -6.84 -15.06
C ASN A 315 -19.10 -5.74 -15.41
N CYS A 316 -17.84 -5.83 -14.95
CA CYS A 316 -16.90 -4.71 -14.95
C CYS A 316 -15.68 -4.91 -15.88
N GLN A 317 -15.89 -5.46 -17.09
CA GLN A 317 -14.78 -5.80 -18.01
C GLN A 317 -13.95 -4.60 -18.45
N GLN A 318 -14.56 -3.42 -18.66
CA GLN A 318 -13.81 -2.23 -19.08
C GLN A 318 -12.88 -1.74 -17.98
N LEU A 319 -13.31 -1.84 -16.71
CA LEU A 319 -12.50 -1.51 -15.55
C LEU A 319 -11.28 -2.43 -15.44
N GLN A 320 -11.46 -3.73 -15.70
CA GLN A 320 -10.35 -4.70 -15.72
C GLN A 320 -9.34 -4.36 -16.81
N GLN A 321 -9.80 -4.09 -18.04
CA GLN A 321 -8.92 -3.69 -19.15
C GLN A 321 -8.20 -2.38 -18.88
N HIS A 322 -8.88 -1.43 -18.23
CA HIS A 322 -8.28 -0.18 -17.80
C HIS A 322 -7.18 -0.40 -16.76
N ALA A 323 -7.44 -1.22 -15.73
CA ALA A 323 -6.45 -1.54 -14.71
C ALA A 323 -5.18 -2.19 -15.31
N GLU A 324 -5.36 -3.15 -16.22
CA GLU A 324 -4.26 -3.80 -16.95
C GLU A 324 -3.43 -2.79 -17.75
N ARG A 325 -4.08 -1.87 -18.47
CA ARG A 325 -3.41 -0.81 -19.24
C ARG A 325 -2.61 0.12 -18.35
N VAL A 326 -3.18 0.54 -17.22
CA VAL A 326 -2.53 1.43 -16.25
C VAL A 326 -1.31 0.75 -15.63
N ILE A 327 -1.43 -0.53 -15.23
CA ILE A 327 -0.31 -1.29 -14.67
C ILE A 327 0.79 -1.48 -15.72
N ALA A 328 0.44 -1.82 -16.96
CA ALA A 328 1.37 -2.02 -18.06
C ALA A 328 2.19 -0.75 -18.38
N ALA A 329 1.66 0.45 -18.13
CA ALA A 329 2.38 1.70 -18.33
C ALA A 329 3.61 1.86 -17.42
N TYR A 330 3.70 1.08 -16.33
CA TYR A 330 4.80 1.14 -15.36
C TYR A 330 5.70 -0.10 -15.34
N VAL A 331 5.56 -1.02 -16.29
CA VAL A 331 6.44 -2.19 -16.45
C VAL A 331 7.59 -1.85 -17.39
#